data_AF-A0A7C6Z4U2-F1
#
_entry.id   AF-A0A7C6Z4U2-F1
#
_cell.length_a   1.000
_cell.length_b   1.000
_cell.length_c   1.000
_cell.angle_alpha   90.00
_cell.angle_beta   90.00
_cell.angle_gamma   90.00
#
_symmetry.space_group_name_H-M   'P 1'
#
loop_
_entity.id
_entity.type
_entity.pdbx_description
1 polymer ?
#
loop_
_entity_poly.entity_id
_entity_poly.type
_entity_poly.pdbx_seq_one_letter_code
_entity_poly.pdbx_strand_id
1 'polypeptide(L)' 'MKNKIDMQPVCEMCGTPQKPDEKESNENWQVFDCREHCECGGKFVPRILLDGKRKSSH' A
#
# COMPACT_ATOMS: atom_id res chain seq x y z
N MET A 1 -18.90 -11.66 -4.70
CA MET A 1 -17.43 -11.56 -4.52
C MET A 1 -17.20 -10.45 -3.51
N LYS A 2 -16.55 -10.74 -2.37
CA LYS A 2 -16.20 -9.69 -1.39
C LYS A 2 -15.10 -8.85 -2.04
N ASN A 3 -15.41 -7.63 -2.46
CA ASN A 3 -14.41 -6.67 -2.91
C ASN A 3 -13.51 -6.40 -1.71
N LYS A 4 -12.34 -7.04 -1.67
CA LYS A 4 -11.34 -6.76 -0.65
C LYS A 4 -10.78 -5.38 -1.00
N ILE A 5 -11.07 -4.42 -0.14
CA ILE A 5 -10.43 -3.11 -0.20
C ILE A 5 -9.03 -3.33 0.37
N ASP A 6 -8.02 -3.26 -0.48
CA ASP A 6 -6.63 -3.21 -0.03
C ASP A 6 -6.26 -1.73 0.14
N MET A 7 -5.80 -1.36 1.33
CA MET A 7 -5.37 0.00 1.69
C MET A 7 -3.85 0.05 1.90
N GLN A 8 -3.09 -0.58 1.02
CA GLN A 8 -1.64 -0.49 1.06
C GLN A 8 -1.14 0.96 0.82
N PRO A 9 -0.35 1.55 1.73
CA PRO A 9 0.30 2.83 1.50
C PRO A 9 1.33 2.75 0.38
N VAL A 10 1.36 3.76 -0.49
CA VAL A 10 2.34 3.87 -1.57
C VAL A 10 3.01 5.23 -1.54
N CYS A 11 4.26 5.29 -2.00
CA CYS A 11 4.97 6.54 -2.09
C CYS A 11 4.28 7.47 -3.10
N GLU A 12 4.05 8.72 -2.71
CA GLU A 12 3.42 9.71 -3.57
C GLU A 12 4.29 10.13 -4.78
N MET A 13 5.61 9.91 -4.71
CA MET A 13 6.55 10.32 -5.76
C MET A 13 6.87 9.18 -6.74
N CYS A 14 7.34 8.03 -6.24
CA CYS A 14 7.75 6.92 -7.09
C CYS A 14 6.70 5.81 -7.22
N GLY A 15 5.64 5.82 -6.40
CA GLY A 15 4.62 4.78 -6.38
C GLY A 15 5.05 3.46 -5.73
N THR A 16 6.26 3.38 -5.15
CA THR A 16 6.72 2.18 -4.44
C THR A 16 5.82 1.90 -3.24
N PRO A 17 5.34 0.66 -3.06
CA PRO A 17 4.56 0.28 -1.89
C PRO A 17 5.40 0.31 -0.62
N GLN A 18 4.79 0.73 0.49
CA GLN A 18 5.42 0.61 1.80
C GLN A 18 5.50 -0.86 2.23
N LYS A 19 6.61 -1.25 2.85
CA LYS A 19 6.72 -2.57 3.47
C LYS A 19 5.99 -2.56 4.82
N PRO A 20 5.23 -3.61 5.15
CA PRO A 20 4.61 -3.72 6.46
C PRO A 20 5.68 -3.87 7.54
N ASP A 21 5.41 -3.36 8.74
CA ASP A 21 6.23 -3.60 9.92
C ASP A 21 6.10 -5.07 10.32
N GLU A 22 7.15 -5.86 10.10
CA GLU A 22 7.17 -7.30 10.39
C GLU A 22 6.98 -7.63 11.87
N LYS A 23 7.20 -6.68 12.79
CA LYS A 23 7.05 -6.91 14.24
C LYS A 23 5.60 -6.76 14.69
N GLU A 24 4.87 -5.84 14.07
CA GLU A 24 3.49 -5.48 14.45
C GLU A 24 2.45 -6.12 13.52
N SER A 25 2.87 -6.61 12.35
CA SER A 25 2.01 -7.28 11.37
C SER A 25 1.85 -8.78 11.65
N ASN A 26 0.73 -9.36 11.21
CA ASN A 26 0.49 -10.79 11.24
C ASN A 26 -0.32 -11.27 10.02
N GLU A 27 -0.75 -12.54 10.03
CA GLU A 27 -1.48 -13.17 8.91
C GLU A 27 -2.84 -12.50 8.60
N ASN A 28 -3.43 -11.79 9.57
CA ASN A 28 -4.76 -11.20 9.45
C ASN A 28 -4.71 -9.69 9.17
N TRP A 29 -3.68 -8.98 9.62
CA TRP A 29 -3.53 -7.53 9.41
C TRP A 29 -2.09 -7.11 9.20
N GLN A 30 -1.92 -6.06 8.38
CA GLN A 30 -0.64 -5.42 8.12
C GLN A 30 -0.62 -4.05 8.78
N VAL A 31 0.46 -3.76 9.52
CA VAL A 31 0.72 -2.46 10.13
C VAL A 31 1.80 -1.76 9.31
N PHE A 32 1.58 -0.50 8.98
CA PHE A 32 2.52 0.33 8.22
C PHE A 32 2.91 1.55 9.06
N ASP A 33 4.18 1.94 9.05
CA ASP A 33 4.65 3.11 9.81
C ASP A 33 4.44 4.40 9.00
N CYS A 34 3.47 5.22 9.40
CA CYS A 34 3.20 6.51 8.77
C CYS A 34 4.34 7.54 8.88
N ARG A 35 5.40 7.26 9.67
CA ARG A 35 6.60 8.11 9.81
C ARG A 35 7.72 7.69 8.87
N GLU A 36 7.64 6.50 8.29
CA GLU A 36 8.62 6.02 7.32
C GLU A 36 8.56 6.89 6.06
N HIS A 37 9.74 7.19 5.51
CA HIS A 37 9.86 7.89 4.23
C HIS A 37 10.42 6.91 3.21
N CYS A 38 9.95 7.03 1.96
CA CYS A 38 10.49 6.23 0.89
C CYS A 38 11.97 6.58 0.65
N GLU A 39 12.76 5.64 0.14
CA GLU A 39 14.17 5.86 -0.23
C GLU A 39 14.34 7.02 -1.23
N CYS A 40 13.30 7.36 -2.00
CA CYS A 40 13.28 8.52 -2.89
C CYS A 40 13.03 9.87 -2.18
N GLY A 41 12.81 9.87 -0.86
CA GLY A 41 12.46 11.04 -0.05
C GLY A 41 10.96 11.39 -0.02
N GLY A 42 10.11 10.68 -0.77
CA GLY A 42 8.66 10.89 -0.76
C GLY A 42 7.97 10.27 0.44
N LYS A 43 6.79 10.79 0.79
CA LYS A 43 5.95 10.22 1.87
C LYS A 43 5.09 9.09 1.36
N PHE A 44 4.79 8.13 2.23
CA PHE A 44 3.80 7.10 1.95
C PHE A 44 2.39 7.62 2.26
N VAL A 45 1.48 7.46 1.31
CA VAL A 45 0.07 7.84 1.45
C VAL A 45 -0.82 6.62 1.23
N PRO A 46 -1.89 6.44 2.04
CA PRO A 46 -2.80 5.31 1.88
C PRO A 46 -3.51 5.40 0.53
N ARG A 47 -3.38 4.36 -0.29
CA ARG A 47 -4.07 4.28 -1.58
C ARG A 47 -5.05 3.12 -1.54
N ILE A 48 -6.29 3.40 -1.95
CA ILE A 48 -7.30 2.37 -2.08
C ILE A 48 -7.04 1.62 -3.39
N LEU A 49 -6.55 0.40 -3.26
CA LEU A 49 -6.48 -0.57 -4.36
C LEU A 49 -7.80 -1.34 -4.36
N LEU A 50 -8.69 -0.96 -5.27
CA LEU A 50 -9.89 -1.74 -5.56
C LEU A 50 -9.44 -2.92 -6.42
N ASP A 51 -9.42 -4.12 -5.85
CA ASP A 51 -9.27 -5.34 -6.64
C ASP A 51 -10.49 -5.51 -7.54
N GLY A 52 -10.36 -4.98 -8.76
CA GLY A 52 -11.44 -4.84 -9.72
C GLY A 52 -10.93 -4.67 -11.15
N LYS A 53 -10.08 -5.61 -11.59
CA LYS A 53 -9.48 -5.71 -12.93
C LYS A 53 -8.45 -4.61 -13.26
N ARG A 54 -7.25 -5.04 -13.65
CA ARG A 54 -6.49 -4.34 -14.70
C ARG A 54 -7.47 -4.14 -15.86
N LYS A 55 -8.01 -2.94 -16.09
CA LYS A 55 -8.54 -2.62 -17.41
C LYS A 55 -7.31 -2.48 -18.30
N SER A 56 -6.95 -3.57 -18.98
CA SER A 56 -6.21 -3.49 -20.23
C SER A 56 -7.03 -2.58 -21.14
N SER A 57 -6.58 -1.33 -21.28
CA SER A 57 -7.08 -0.44 -22.31
C SER A 57 -6.27 -0.74 -23.57
N HIS A 58 -6.77 -1.66 -24.39
CA HIS A 58 -6.57 -1.68 -25.83
C HIS A 58 -7.67 -2.48 -26.49
#